data_AF-A0A6A0AIC4-F1
#
_entry.id   AF-A0A6A0AIC4-F1
#
_cell.length_a   1.000
_cell.length_b   1.000
_cell.length_c   1.000
_cell.angle_alpha   90.00
_cell.angle_beta   90.00
_cell.angle_gamma   90.00
#
_symmetry.space_group_name_H-M   'P 1'
#
loop_
_entity.id
_entity.type
_entity.pdbx_description
1 polymer ?
#
loop_
_entity_poly.entity_id
_entity_poly.type
_entity_poly.pdbx_seq_one_letter_code
_entity_poly.pdbx_strand_id
1 'polypeptide(L)'
;AWFNEVRGRKPQTFTASQTLVDPTGGGGPGKCDFCDWENMTAQDSWGRHDRPHAVTASNLFKYGEPFHGLALFKHHDPLAFSHQQLADLLAVSQS
;
A
#
# COMPACT_ATOMS: atom_id res chain seq x y z
N ALA A 1 25.56 -20.15 12.71
CA ALA A 1 25.20 -18.74 12.53
C ALA A 1 25.27 -18.40 11.03
N TRP A 2 24.17 -17.96 10.41
CA TRP A 2 24.11 -17.54 9.01
C TRP A 2 24.16 -16.02 8.89
N PHE A 3 25.22 -15.43 9.42
CA PHE A 3 25.55 -14.03 9.17
C PHE A 3 26.95 -13.98 8.60
N ASN A 4 27.11 -13.36 7.43
CA ASN A 4 28.40 -13.20 6.76
C ASN A 4 28.55 -11.74 6.34
N GLU A 5 29.29 -10.98 7.14
CA GLU A 5 29.59 -9.56 6.94
C GLU A 5 30.27 -9.27 5.59
N VAL A 6 31.07 -10.22 5.09
CA VAL A 6 31.82 -10.08 3.83
C VAL A 6 30.87 -10.02 2.63
N ARG A 7 29.66 -10.59 2.73
CA ARG A 7 28.64 -10.56 1.66
C ARG A 7 28.16 -9.14 1.36
N GLY A 8 28.11 -8.26 2.37
CA GLY A 8 27.71 -6.85 2.21
C GLY A 8 28.78 -5.99 1.54
N ARG A 9 30.06 -6.42 1.57
CA ARG A 9 31.18 -5.70 0.98
C ARG A 9 31.37 -5.99 -0.51
N LYS A 10 30.60 -6.93 -1.08
CA LYS A 10 30.65 -7.24 -2.52
C LYS A 10 30.13 -6.01 -3.30
N PRO A 11 30.93 -5.43 -4.21
CA PRO A 11 30.48 -4.32 -5.05
C PRO A 11 29.17 -4.71 -5.76
N GLN A 12 28.12 -3.94 -5.52
CA GLN A 12 26.82 -4.16 -6.16
C GLN A 12 26.93 -3.62 -7.60
N THR A 13 27.08 -4.51 -8.57
CA THR A 13 27.14 -4.13 -10.00
C THR A 13 25.75 -3.85 -10.58
N PHE A 14 24.68 -4.07 -9.79
CA PHE A 14 23.31 -3.84 -10.20
C PHE A 14 22.99 -2.35 -10.08
N THR A 15 22.97 -1.66 -11.21
CA THR A 15 22.35 -0.33 -11.28
C THR A 15 20.84 -0.54 -11.26
N ALA A 16 20.19 -0.28 -10.12
CA ALA A 16 18.73 -0.21 -10.12
C ALA A 16 18.31 0.91 -11.08
N SER A 17 17.51 0.58 -12.09
CA SER A 17 16.89 1.60 -12.93
C SER A 17 16.07 2.51 -12.02
N GLN A 18 16.34 3.82 -12.04
CA GLN A 18 15.60 4.80 -11.24
C GLN A 18 14.16 4.99 -11.73
N THR A 19 13.78 4.37 -12.84
CA THR A 19 12.42 4.43 -13.36
C THR A 19 11.51 3.57 -12.48
N LEU A 20 10.94 4.18 -11.45
CA LEU A 20 9.82 3.62 -10.71
C LEU A 20 8.60 3.67 -11.64
N VAL A 21 8.30 2.52 -12.24
CA VAL A 21 7.06 2.35 -13.01
C VAL A 21 5.94 2.21 -11.97
N ASP A 22 4.95 3.09 -12.00
CA ASP A 22 3.75 2.96 -11.16
C ASP A 22 2.99 1.68 -11.57
N PRO A 23 2.91 0.66 -10.70
CA PRO A 23 2.31 -0.62 -11.05
C PRO A 23 0.78 -0.60 -10.95
N THR A 24 0.16 0.51 -10.52
CA THR A 24 -1.30 0.62 -10.44
C THR A 24 -1.91 0.86 -11.83
N GLY A 25 -3.14 0.37 -12.06
CA GLY A 25 -3.78 0.11 -13.37
C GLY A 25 -3.87 1.22 -14.42
N GLY A 26 -3.21 2.36 -14.25
CA GLY A 26 -3.10 3.38 -15.29
C GLY A 26 -2.00 4.42 -15.13
N GLY A 27 -1.01 4.20 -14.26
CA GLY A 27 0.21 5.01 -14.22
C GLY A 27 0.03 6.43 -13.65
N GLY A 28 -0.79 6.58 -12.60
CA GLY A 28 -0.87 7.82 -11.83
C GLY A 28 -2.26 8.18 -11.27
N PRO A 29 -2.37 9.36 -10.63
CA PRO A 29 -3.62 9.89 -10.10
C PRO A 29 -4.73 9.92 -11.16
N GLY A 30 -5.94 9.49 -10.80
CA GLY A 30 -7.12 9.47 -11.70
C GLY A 30 -7.28 8.22 -12.57
N LYS A 31 -6.28 7.34 -12.64
CA LYS A 31 -6.38 6.01 -13.30
C LYS A 31 -5.98 4.85 -12.38
N CYS A 32 -5.73 5.16 -11.11
CA CYS A 32 -5.34 4.21 -10.08
C CYS A 32 -6.59 3.74 -9.34
N ASP A 33 -6.83 2.43 -9.31
CA ASP A 33 -7.97 1.82 -8.61
C ASP A 33 -8.02 2.19 -7.12
N PHE A 34 -6.85 2.40 -6.49
CA PHE A 34 -6.76 2.80 -5.09
C PHE A 34 -7.10 4.28 -4.86
N CYS A 35 -6.96 5.13 -5.88
CA CYS A 35 -7.39 6.53 -5.79
C CYS A 35 -8.92 6.66 -5.83
N ASP A 36 -9.59 5.77 -6.58
CA ASP A 36 -11.05 5.65 -6.61
C ASP A 36 -11.53 4.47 -5.74
N TRP A 37 -10.97 4.38 -4.52
CA TRP A 37 -11.17 3.24 -3.63
C TRP A 37 -12.65 2.95 -3.33
N GLU A 38 -13.51 3.96 -3.35
CA GLU A 38 -14.94 3.80 -3.06
C GLU A 38 -15.63 2.91 -4.10
N ASN A 39 -15.26 3.08 -5.38
CA ASN A 39 -15.88 2.35 -6.50
C ASN A 39 -15.03 1.17 -6.97
N MET A 40 -13.71 1.24 -6.82
CA MET A 40 -12.74 0.31 -7.45
C MET A 40 -12.07 -0.65 -6.46
N THR A 41 -12.43 -0.60 -5.17
CA THR A 41 -12.02 -1.62 -4.19
C THR A 41 -13.21 -2.23 -3.48
N ALA A 42 -13.08 -3.47 -3.01
CA ALA A 42 -14.11 -4.06 -2.16
C ALA A 42 -14.03 -3.51 -0.73
N GLN A 43 -15.08 -3.72 0.05
CA GLN A 43 -15.08 -3.53 1.50
C GLN A 43 -15.19 -4.89 2.19
N ASP A 44 -14.74 -4.98 3.44
CA ASP A 44 -14.97 -6.16 4.27
C ASP A 44 -16.44 -6.23 4.72
N SER A 45 -16.85 -7.37 5.31
CA SER A 45 -18.23 -7.59 5.75
C SER A 45 -18.69 -6.67 6.89
N TRP A 46 -17.75 -6.11 7.67
CA TRP A 46 -17.99 -5.06 8.67
C TRP A 46 -17.86 -3.63 8.11
N GLY A 47 -17.66 -3.49 6.80
CA GLY A 47 -17.57 -2.21 6.11
C GLY A 47 -16.16 -1.63 6.12
N ARG A 48 -16.08 -0.29 6.05
CA ARG A 48 -14.83 0.46 5.97
C ARG A 48 -14.61 1.33 7.21
N HIS A 49 -13.39 1.38 7.69
CA HIS A 49 -12.93 2.39 8.62
C HIS A 49 -12.42 3.58 7.81
N ASP A 50 -13.21 4.65 7.77
CA ASP A 50 -12.89 5.88 7.05
C ASP A 50 -12.37 6.95 8.02
N ARG A 51 -11.17 7.48 7.73
CA ARG A 51 -10.57 8.63 8.40
C ARG A 51 -10.22 9.72 7.37
N PRO A 52 -9.90 10.95 7.82
CA PRO A 52 -9.64 12.05 6.90
C PRO A 52 -8.57 11.75 5.83
N HIS A 53 -7.55 10.98 6.18
CA HIS A 53 -6.41 10.71 5.29
C HIS A 53 -6.24 9.25 4.86
N ALA A 54 -6.94 8.32 5.48
CA ALA A 54 -6.78 6.89 5.26
C ALA A 54 -8.10 6.14 5.35
N VAL A 55 -8.17 4.99 4.70
CA VAL A 55 -9.38 4.16 4.64
C VAL A 55 -9.03 2.67 4.57
N THR A 56 -9.91 1.80 5.07
CA THR A 56 -9.80 0.35 4.80
C THR A 56 -10.50 -0.05 3.52
N ALA A 57 -9.96 -1.09 2.89
CA ALA A 57 -10.53 -1.79 1.75
C ALA A 57 -10.25 -3.29 1.86
N SER A 58 -10.82 -4.08 0.95
CA SER A 58 -10.60 -5.51 0.89
C SER A 58 -10.09 -5.90 -0.50
N ASN A 59 -9.16 -6.85 -0.55
CA ASN A 59 -8.65 -7.43 -1.78
C ASN A 59 -9.44 -8.69 -2.15
N LEU A 60 -10.37 -8.56 -3.10
CA LEU A 60 -11.24 -9.66 -3.52
C LEU A 60 -10.52 -10.73 -4.38
N PHE A 61 -9.31 -10.45 -4.87
CA PHE A 61 -8.59 -11.37 -5.78
C PHE A 61 -7.93 -12.56 -5.08
N LYS A 62 -7.91 -12.60 -3.74
CA LYS A 62 -7.42 -13.75 -2.97
C LYS A 62 -8.59 -14.57 -2.43
N TYR A 63 -8.83 -15.72 -3.04
CA TYR A 63 -9.83 -16.71 -2.64
C TYR A 63 -9.44 -17.55 -1.40
N GLY A 64 -8.49 -17.09 -0.58
CA GLY A 64 -8.02 -17.80 0.62
C GLY A 64 -8.56 -17.17 1.90
N GLU A 65 -8.82 -17.98 2.92
CA GLU A 65 -9.36 -17.58 4.23
C GLU A 65 -8.57 -16.46 4.93
N PRO A 66 -9.15 -15.80 5.96
CA PRO A 66 -10.54 -15.39 6.06
C PRO A 66 -10.73 -13.93 5.60
N PHE A 67 -9.70 -13.08 5.68
CA PHE A 67 -9.79 -11.65 5.36
C PHE A 67 -8.47 -11.13 4.76
N HIS A 68 -8.59 -10.36 3.68
CA HIS A 68 -7.47 -9.74 2.99
C HIS A 68 -7.66 -8.23 2.95
N GLY A 69 -7.61 -7.63 4.13
CA GLY A 69 -7.74 -6.19 4.31
C GLY A 69 -6.58 -5.41 3.71
N LEU A 70 -6.87 -4.18 3.29
CA LEU A 70 -5.96 -3.17 2.82
C LEU A 70 -6.17 -1.91 3.66
N ALA A 71 -5.09 -1.21 4.00
CA ALA A 71 -5.14 0.15 4.51
C ALA A 71 -4.51 1.08 3.47
N LEU A 72 -5.26 2.09 3.04
CA LEU A 72 -4.91 2.94 1.91
C LEU A 72 -4.86 4.40 2.36
N PHE A 73 -3.89 5.16 1.85
CA PHE A 73 -3.98 6.61 1.87
C PHE A 73 -5.00 7.08 0.83
N LYS A 74 -5.65 8.21 1.10
CA LYS A 74 -6.57 8.86 0.15
C LYS A 74 -5.84 9.70 -0.92
N HIS A 75 -4.59 9.37 -1.20
CA HIS A 75 -3.78 9.94 -2.27
C HIS A 75 -2.88 8.87 -2.87
N HIS A 76 -2.36 9.17 -4.06
CA HIS A 76 -1.68 8.19 -4.90
C HIS A 76 -0.29 7.78 -4.39
N ASP A 77 0.57 8.74 -4.04
CA ASP A 77 1.95 8.44 -3.61
C ASP A 77 1.95 7.94 -2.15
N PRO A 78 2.22 6.66 -1.87
CA PRO A 78 2.14 6.12 -0.52
C PRO A 78 3.34 6.50 0.36
N LEU A 79 4.40 7.09 -0.21
CA LEU A 79 5.60 7.51 0.52
C LEU A 79 5.57 8.99 0.89
N ALA A 80 4.70 9.78 0.25
CA ALA A 80 4.50 11.20 0.54
C ALA A 80 3.43 11.41 1.63
N PHE A 81 3.74 11.07 2.88
CA PHE A 81 2.83 11.26 4.02
C PHE A 81 3.41 12.17 5.11
N SER A 82 2.51 12.88 5.78
CA SER A 82 2.77 13.59 7.04
C SER A 82 2.53 12.69 8.25
N HIS A 83 2.96 13.15 9.43
CA HIS A 83 2.72 12.44 10.69
C HIS A 83 1.22 12.21 10.97
N GLN A 84 0.36 13.17 10.62
CA GLN A 84 -1.08 13.04 10.81
C GLN A 84 -1.68 11.96 9.90
N GLN A 85 -1.23 11.90 8.64
CA GLN A 85 -1.68 10.89 7.70
C GLN A 85 -1.25 9.50 8.16
N LEU A 86 0.01 9.35 8.61
CA LEU A 86 0.50 8.09 9.19
C LEU A 86 -0.33 7.67 10.41
N ALA A 87 -0.66 8.61 11.31
CA ALA A 87 -1.51 8.33 12.47
C ALA A 87 -2.90 7.81 12.06
N ASP A 88 -3.52 8.41 11.05
CA ASP A 88 -4.81 7.93 10.53
C ASP A 88 -4.67 6.55 9.87
N LEU A 89 -3.59 6.29 9.11
CA LEU A 89 -3.32 4.98 8.52
C LEU A 89 -3.20 3.88 9.59
N LEU A 90 -2.46 4.17 10.67
CA LEU A 90 -2.32 3.25 11.78
C LEU A 90 -3.64 3.05 12.54
N ALA A 91 -4.44 4.11 12.69
CA ALA A 91 -5.72 4.04 13.36
C ALA A 91 -6.72 3.16 12.63
N VAL A 92 -6.78 3.23 11.28
CA VAL A 92 -7.66 2.34 10.49
C VAL A 92 -7.14 0.90 10.44
N SER A 93 -5.86 0.66 10.74
CA SER A 93 -5.23 -0.66 10.67
C SER A 93 -5.32 -1.49 11.97
N GLN A 94 -5.73 -0.88 13.09
CA GLN A 94 -5.80 -1.54 14.41
C GLN A 94 -7.16 -2.22 14.68
N SER A 95 -7.85 -2.64 13.61
CA SER A 95 -9.21 -3.18 13.66
C SER A 95 -9.23 -4.67 14.00
#